data_AF-A0A2E3WHK4-F1
#
_entry.id   AF-A0A2E3WHK4-F1
#
_cell.length_a   1.000
_cell.length_b   1.000
_cell.length_c   1.000
_cell.angle_alpha   90.00
_cell.angle_beta   90.00
_cell.angle_gamma   90.00
#
_symmetry.space_group_name_H-M   'P 1'
#
loop_
_entity.id
_entity.type
_entity.pdbx_description
1 polymer ?
#
loop_
_entity_poly.entity_id
_entity_poly.type
_entity_poly.pdbx_seq_one_letter_code
_entity_poly.pdbx_strand_id
1 'polypeptide(L)'
;MIWCGALVVSRLTRTRLLNPKVVHTMSIVMNTDSSRQSIRLWQLISPALPVGAFHYSQGLEQAINRGWVKDVGTTESWVAGLLERCIGSVDLPIICKVYNSWSAGDKDGVKELDELCRACRETSELRDE
;
A
#
# COMPACT_ATOMS: atom_id res chain seq x y z
N MET A 1 -29.43 29.22 -25.65
CA MET A 1 -30.51 28.25 -25.92
C MET A 1 -30.10 26.93 -25.28
N ILE A 2 -30.84 26.20 -24.46
CA ILE A 2 -32.11 26.32 -23.73
C ILE A 2 -31.93 25.35 -22.54
N TRP A 3 -32.46 25.75 -21.39
CA TRP A 3 -32.58 24.99 -20.15
C TRP A 3 -33.92 24.22 -20.18
N CYS A 4 -33.97 22.94 -19.78
CA CYS A 4 -35.19 22.20 -19.38
C CYS A 4 -34.79 20.77 -18.98
N GLY A 5 -35.15 20.17 -17.84
CA GLY A 5 -36.15 20.47 -16.84
C GLY A 5 -36.93 19.18 -16.49
N ALA A 6 -36.85 18.73 -15.23
CA ALA A 6 -37.79 17.86 -14.48
C ALA A 6 -36.99 17.19 -13.33
N LEU A 7 -36.96 17.70 -12.10
CA LEU A 7 -38.07 17.94 -11.16
C LEU A 7 -38.83 16.66 -10.81
N VAL A 8 -38.27 15.89 -9.87
CA VAL A 8 -39.06 15.09 -8.92
C VAL A 8 -38.78 15.64 -7.53
N VAL A 9 -39.69 16.50 -7.09
CA VAL A 9 -39.85 16.93 -5.71
C VAL A 9 -40.87 15.98 -5.08
N SER A 10 -40.53 15.34 -3.96
CA SER A 10 -41.53 15.10 -2.90
C SER A 10 -40.90 14.62 -1.59
N ARG A 11 -41.02 15.48 -0.58
CA ARG A 11 -41.30 15.18 0.84
C ARG A 11 -40.27 14.38 1.64
N LEU A 12 -39.55 15.10 2.50
CA LEU A 12 -39.95 15.23 3.91
C LEU A 12 -39.14 16.36 4.58
N THR A 13 -39.80 17.50 4.78
CA THR A 13 -39.40 18.54 5.73
C THR A 13 -39.81 18.12 7.15
N ARG A 14 -38.91 18.22 8.13
CA ARG A 14 -39.11 18.88 9.45
C ARG A 14 -38.06 18.47 10.50
N THR A 15 -37.06 19.36 10.66
CA THR A 15 -36.41 19.86 11.89
C THR A 15 -36.34 18.97 13.15
N ARG A 16 -35.12 18.67 13.63
CA ARG A 16 -34.64 19.11 14.95
C ARG A 16 -33.14 18.83 15.15
N LEU A 17 -32.38 19.93 15.28
CA LEU A 17 -31.21 20.16 16.12
C LEU A 17 -30.37 18.95 16.56
N LEU A 18 -29.10 18.91 16.13
CA LEU A 18 -27.89 19.05 16.97
C LEU A 18 -26.66 18.58 16.18
N ASN A 19 -25.77 19.51 15.85
CA ASN A 19 -24.34 19.23 15.61
C ASN A 19 -23.69 19.09 17.00
N PRO A 20 -22.66 18.23 17.27
CA PRO A 20 -21.34 18.43 16.68
C PRO A 20 -20.46 17.15 16.67
N LYS A 21 -20.73 16.14 15.83
CA LYS A 21 -19.79 15.03 15.59
C LYS A 21 -19.92 14.50 14.17
N VAL A 22 -19.46 15.29 13.20
CA VAL A 22 -19.06 14.72 11.90
C VAL A 22 -17.74 13.99 12.13
N VAL A 23 -17.81 12.83 12.77
CA VAL A 23 -16.80 11.80 12.55
C VAL A 23 -17.12 11.30 11.15
N HIS A 24 -16.23 11.54 10.19
CA HIS A 24 -16.28 10.85 8.92
C HIS A 24 -16.13 9.35 9.19
N THR A 25 -17.25 8.69 9.45
CA THR A 25 -17.33 7.23 9.32
C THR A 25 -17.12 6.97 7.84
N MET A 26 -15.90 6.54 7.48
CA MET A 26 -15.68 5.82 6.23
C MET A 26 -16.53 4.56 6.30
N SER A 27 -17.73 4.64 5.73
CA SER A 27 -18.60 3.49 5.50
C SER A 27 -17.93 2.61 4.46
N ILE A 28 -17.02 1.74 4.89
CA ILE A 28 -16.54 0.65 4.04
C ILE A 28 -17.74 -0.26 3.79
N VAL A 29 -18.32 -0.13 2.60
CA VAL A 29 -19.35 -1.04 2.10
C VAL A 29 -18.71 -2.42 1.98
N MET A 30 -18.89 -3.26 3.00
CA MET A 30 -18.44 -4.65 2.99
C MET A 30 -19.37 -5.48 2.11
N ASN A 31 -18.93 -5.76 0.88
CA ASN A 31 -19.52 -6.83 0.07
C ASN A 31 -19.20 -8.18 0.72
N THR A 32 -20.20 -9.03 0.96
CA THR A 32 -20.13 -10.14 1.93
C THR A 32 -19.26 -11.32 1.50
N ASP A 33 -18.98 -11.52 0.21
CA ASP A 33 -17.99 -12.52 -0.25
C ASP A 33 -16.55 -11.96 -0.27
N SER A 34 -16.43 -10.66 -0.59
CA SER A 34 -15.20 -9.88 -0.46
C SER A 34 -14.77 -9.69 1.01
N SER A 35 -15.67 -9.88 1.96
CA SER A 35 -15.43 -9.61 3.39
C SER A 35 -14.24 -10.38 3.95
N ARG A 36 -14.11 -11.67 3.61
CA ARG A 36 -13.02 -12.54 4.12
C ARG A 36 -11.68 -12.17 3.52
N GLN A 37 -11.62 -11.96 2.21
CA GLN A 37 -10.39 -11.56 1.52
C GLN A 37 -9.92 -10.18 1.98
N SER A 38 -10.85 -9.23 2.14
CA SER A 38 -10.56 -7.90 2.68
C SER A 38 -9.99 -7.97 4.09
N ILE A 39 -10.60 -8.76 5.00
CA ILE A 39 -10.07 -8.94 6.36
C ILE A 39 -8.67 -9.55 6.34
N ARG A 40 -8.41 -10.54 5.47
CA ARG A 40 -7.07 -11.11 5.30
C ARG A 40 -6.07 -10.08 4.77
N LEU A 41 -6.47 -9.24 3.83
CA LEU A 41 -5.61 -8.15 3.34
C LEU A 41 -5.31 -7.16 4.46
N TRP A 42 -6.29 -6.73 5.25
CA TRP A 42 -6.09 -5.86 6.41
C TRP A 42 -5.14 -6.46 7.45
N GLN A 43 -5.19 -7.78 7.65
CA GLN A 43 -4.25 -8.48 8.51
C GLN A 43 -2.82 -8.44 7.94
N LEU A 44 -2.67 -8.62 6.62
CA LEU A 44 -1.35 -8.62 5.96
C LEU A 44 -0.70 -7.23 5.91
N ILE A 45 -1.47 -6.16 5.73
CA ILE A 45 -0.93 -4.79 5.68
C ILE A 45 -0.77 -4.14 7.06
N SER A 46 -1.12 -4.87 8.12
CA SER A 46 -1.02 -4.36 9.49
C SER A 46 0.45 -4.23 9.91
N PRO A 47 0.89 -3.06 10.43
CA PRO A 47 2.22 -2.88 10.99
C PRO A 47 2.50 -3.78 12.21
N ALA A 48 1.46 -4.36 12.82
CA ALA A 48 1.59 -5.25 13.98
C ALA A 48 1.91 -6.70 13.59
N LEU A 49 2.06 -7.01 12.30
CA LEU A 49 2.42 -8.34 11.83
C LEU A 49 3.84 -8.70 12.28
N PRO A 50 4.08 -9.85 12.95
CA PRO A 50 5.38 -10.21 13.50
C PRO A 50 6.31 -10.81 12.43
N VAL A 51 6.62 -10.02 11.40
CA VAL A 51 7.47 -10.42 10.26
C VAL A 51 8.89 -9.86 10.31
N GLY A 52 9.21 -9.04 11.32
CA GLY A 52 10.53 -8.42 11.47
C GLY A 52 10.53 -6.93 11.15
N ALA A 53 11.72 -6.38 10.94
CA ALA A 53 11.91 -4.96 10.65
C ALA A 53 11.54 -4.64 9.19
N PHE A 54 11.22 -3.36 8.92
CA PHE A 54 10.92 -2.92 7.56
C PHE A 54 12.20 -2.77 6.73
N HIS A 55 12.20 -3.40 5.55
CA HIS A 55 13.25 -3.23 4.56
C HIS A 55 13.41 -1.74 4.18
N TYR A 56 14.66 -1.32 3.93
CA TYR A 56 15.09 0.08 3.70
C TYR A 56 15.12 1.02 4.93
N SER A 57 14.76 0.56 6.12
CA SER A 57 14.86 1.38 7.35
C SER A 57 16.28 1.84 7.64
N GLN A 58 17.28 0.97 7.46
CA GLN A 58 18.69 1.31 7.62
C GLN A 58 19.14 2.41 6.64
N GLY A 59 18.67 2.36 5.38
CA GLY A 59 18.99 3.37 4.38
C GLY A 59 18.47 4.75 4.76
N LEU A 60 17.27 4.82 5.33
CA LEU A 60 16.69 6.06 5.84
C LEU A 60 17.47 6.59 7.05
N GLU A 61 17.83 5.73 7.99
CA GLU A 61 18.65 6.10 9.16
C GLU A 61 19.97 6.72 8.73
N GLN A 62 20.66 6.10 7.76
CA GLN A 62 21.91 6.63 7.21
C GLN A 62 21.71 7.97 6.49
N ALA A 63 20.62 8.12 5.73
CA ALA A 63 20.31 9.37 5.04
C ALA A 63 20.04 10.52 6.02
N ILE A 64 19.40 10.24 7.15
CA ILE A 64 19.20 11.20 8.25
C ILE A 64 20.53 11.54 8.92
N ASN A 65 21.33 10.54 9.30
CA ASN A 65 22.61 10.74 9.96
C ASN A 65 23.59 11.57 9.10
N ARG A 66 23.54 11.41 7.78
CA ARG A 66 24.33 12.21 6.82
C ARG A 66 23.73 13.58 6.49
N GLY A 67 22.54 13.90 7.02
CA GLY A 67 21.85 15.17 6.79
C GLY A 67 21.24 15.32 5.39
N TRP A 68 21.11 14.23 4.63
CA TRP A 68 20.41 14.22 3.33
C TRP A 68 18.90 14.34 3.50
N VAL A 69 18.37 13.70 4.54
CA VAL A 69 16.97 13.83 4.98
C VAL A 69 16.96 14.60 6.30
N LYS A 70 16.33 15.78 6.32
CA LYS A 70 16.38 16.69 7.47
C LYS A 70 15.07 17.44 7.73
N ASP A 71 14.12 17.34 6.81
CA ASP A 71 12.83 18.01 6.86
C ASP A 71 11.79 17.20 6.06
N VAL A 72 10.55 17.67 6.06
CA VAL A 72 9.44 16.99 5.38
C VAL A 72 9.68 16.88 3.87
N GLY A 73 10.15 17.94 3.21
CA GLY A 73 10.34 17.94 1.75
C GLY A 73 11.47 17.00 1.30
N THR A 74 12.56 16.94 2.06
CA THR A 74 13.64 15.97 1.81
C THR A 74 13.22 14.54 2.11
N THR A 75 12.35 14.33 3.10
CA THR A 75 11.76 13.01 3.39
C THR A 75 10.86 12.55 2.25
N GLU A 76 9.95 13.40 1.77
CA GLU A 76 9.07 13.09 0.64
C GLU A 76 9.88 12.75 -0.62
N SER A 77 10.92 13.52 -0.90
CA SER A 77 11.81 13.29 -2.04
C SER A 77 12.55 11.95 -1.93
N TRP A 78 13.02 11.60 -0.73
CA TRP A 78 13.70 10.34 -0.47
C TRP A 78 12.74 9.14 -0.64
N VAL A 79 11.53 9.22 -0.07
CA VAL A 79 10.50 8.18 -0.21
C VAL A 79 10.06 8.02 -1.66
N ALA A 80 9.85 9.11 -2.40
CA ALA A 80 9.53 9.06 -3.82
C ALA A 80 10.64 8.36 -4.63
N GLY A 81 11.90 8.72 -4.37
CA GLY A 81 13.05 8.06 -4.99
C GLY A 81 13.12 6.57 -4.69
N LEU A 82 12.85 6.16 -3.44
CA LEU A 82 12.78 4.76 -3.04
C LEU A 82 11.66 4.01 -3.76
N LEU A 83 10.47 4.61 -3.82
CA LEU A 83 9.31 4.04 -4.50
C LEU A 83 9.57 3.81 -5.99
N GLU A 84 10.21 4.75 -6.67
CA GLU A 84 10.48 4.67 -8.10
C GLU A 84 11.64 3.70 -8.42
N ARG A 85 12.74 3.79 -7.68
CA ARG A 85 14.01 3.14 -8.07
C ARG A 85 14.25 1.79 -7.43
N CYS A 86 13.55 1.47 -6.35
CA CYS A 86 13.70 0.20 -5.65
C CYS A 86 12.40 -0.60 -5.72
N ILE A 87 11.33 -0.06 -5.11
CA ILE A 87 10.05 -0.78 -5.01
C ILE A 87 9.42 -0.97 -6.39
N GLY A 88 9.38 0.08 -7.21
CA GLY A 88 8.76 0.06 -8.53
C GLY A 88 9.55 -0.69 -9.60
N SER A 89 10.87 -0.82 -9.44
CA SER A 89 11.77 -1.43 -10.43
C SER A 89 12.10 -2.89 -10.13
N VAL A 90 12.09 -3.29 -8.84
CA VAL A 90 12.49 -4.63 -8.39
C VAL A 90 11.36 -5.30 -7.63
N ASP A 91 10.96 -4.78 -6.46
CA ASP A 91 10.09 -5.49 -5.52
C ASP A 91 8.69 -5.76 -6.12
N LEU A 92 8.01 -4.73 -6.64
CA LEU A 92 6.66 -4.85 -7.22
C LEU A 92 6.65 -5.75 -8.48
N PRO A 93 7.55 -5.56 -9.47
CA PRO A 93 7.60 -6.45 -10.63
C PRO A 93 7.83 -7.92 -10.26
N ILE A 94 8.71 -8.21 -9.29
CA ILE A 94 8.95 -9.58 -8.83
C ILE A 94 7.69 -10.14 -8.16
N ILE A 95 7.04 -9.40 -7.25
CA ILE A 95 5.80 -9.82 -6.59
C ILE A 95 4.72 -10.16 -7.63
N CYS A 96 4.51 -9.31 -8.63
CA CYS A 96 3.54 -9.56 -9.70
C CYS A 96 3.87 -10.85 -10.48
N LYS A 97 5.14 -11.08 -10.83
CA LYS A 97 5.56 -12.28 -11.55
C LYS A 97 5.42 -13.54 -10.71
N VAL A 98 5.77 -13.48 -9.42
CA VAL A 98 5.61 -14.61 -8.49
C VAL A 98 4.14 -14.96 -8.34
N TYR A 99 3.26 -13.96 -8.17
CA TYR A 99 1.81 -14.17 -8.08
C TYR A 99 1.26 -14.88 -9.33
N ASN A 100 1.68 -14.44 -10.52
CA ASN A 100 1.25 -15.03 -11.78
C ASN A 100 1.76 -16.47 -11.95
N SER A 101 3.05 -16.71 -11.65
CA SER A 101 3.67 -18.03 -11.76
C SER A 101 3.05 -19.02 -10.78
N TRP A 102 2.82 -18.59 -9.54
CA TRP A 102 2.11 -19.37 -8.53
C TRP A 102 0.68 -19.72 -8.96
N SER A 103 -0.05 -18.76 -9.52
CA SER A 103 -1.42 -18.96 -10.02
C SER A 103 -1.48 -19.92 -11.20
N ALA A 104 -0.42 -19.99 -12.01
CA ALA A 104 -0.27 -20.93 -13.12
C ALA A 104 0.25 -22.32 -12.68
N GLY A 105 0.62 -22.51 -11.41
CA GLY A 105 1.23 -23.74 -10.90
C GLY A 105 2.69 -23.94 -11.31
N ASP A 106 3.34 -22.90 -11.84
CA ASP A 106 4.73 -22.92 -12.28
C ASP A 106 5.69 -22.73 -11.09
N LYS A 107 6.06 -23.85 -10.47
CA LYS A 107 6.95 -23.85 -9.29
C LYS A 107 8.39 -23.50 -9.66
N ASP A 108 8.85 -23.88 -10.86
CA ASP A 108 10.21 -23.62 -11.30
C ASP A 108 10.37 -22.10 -11.56
N GLY A 109 9.39 -21.47 -12.21
CA GLY A 109 9.36 -20.02 -12.36
C GLY A 109 9.32 -19.26 -11.03
N VAL A 110 8.59 -19.76 -10.02
CA VAL A 110 8.61 -19.18 -8.66
C VAL A 110 10.00 -19.28 -8.05
N LYS A 111 10.71 -20.41 -8.23
CA LYS A 111 12.06 -20.60 -7.70
C LYS A 111 13.08 -19.69 -8.39
N GLU A 112 13.01 -19.55 -9.71
CA GLU A 112 13.87 -18.63 -10.47
C GLU A 112 13.67 -17.17 -10.01
N LEU A 113 12.43 -16.77 -9.74
CA LEU A 113 12.11 -15.43 -9.25
C LEU A 113 12.58 -15.21 -7.80
N ASP A 114 12.55 -16.24 -6.95
CA ASP A 114 13.15 -16.19 -5.61
C ASP A 114 14.67 -15.98 -5.68
N GLU A 115 15.36 -16.72 -6.55
CA GLU A 115 16.80 -16.57 -6.79
C GLU A 115 17.14 -15.17 -7.32
N LEU A 116 16.34 -14.64 -8.25
CA LEU A 116 16.47 -13.26 -8.75
C LEU A 116 16.28 -12.24 -7.63
N CYS A 117 15.25 -12.41 -6.80
CA CYS A 117 14.97 -11.52 -5.66
C CYS A 117 16.17 -11.47 -4.70
N ARG A 118 16.73 -12.64 -4.36
CA ARG A 118 17.92 -12.75 -3.51
C ARG A 118 19.15 -12.11 -4.17
N ALA A 119 19.33 -12.25 -5.48
CA ALA A 119 20.44 -11.64 -6.22
C ALA A 119 20.34 -10.10 -6.26
N CYS A 120 19.13 -9.54 -6.24
CA CYS A 120 18.91 -8.10 -6.15
C CYS A 120 19.27 -7.51 -4.76
N ARG A 121 19.40 -8.34 -3.72
CA ARG A 121 19.87 -7.90 -2.40
C ARG A 121 21.40 -7.89 -2.42
N GLU A 122 21.94 -6.71 -2.71
CA GLU A 122 23.34 -6.42 -3.02
C GLU A 122 24.34 -7.05 -2.01
N THR A 123 24.12 -6.83 -0.71
CA THR A 123 25.02 -7.31 0.35
C THR A 123 24.49 -8.58 1.03
N SER A 124 25.37 -9.33 1.70
CA SER A 124 24.95 -10.48 2.52
C SER A 124 24.07 -10.07 3.69
N GLU A 125 24.39 -8.93 4.31
CA GLU A 125 23.58 -8.37 5.39
C GLU A 125 22.13 -8.12 4.93
N LEU A 126 21.93 -7.49 3.76
CA LEU A 126 20.59 -7.24 3.20
C LEU A 126 19.87 -8.52 2.72
N ARG A 127 20.55 -9.65 2.60
CA ARG A 127 19.95 -10.96 2.32
C ARG A 127 19.53 -11.70 3.58
N ASP A 128 20.15 -11.37 4.71
CA ASP A 128 19.93 -12.01 6.00
C ASP A 128 18.91 -11.23 6.87
N GLU A 129 18.49 -10.03 6.42
CA GLU A 129 17.29 -9.30 6.90
C GLU A 129 15.99 -10.04 6.58
#